data_AF-A0A920J900-F1
#
_entry.id   AF-A0A920J900-F1
#
_cell.length_a   1.000
_cell.length_b   1.000
_cell.length_c   1.000
_cell.angle_alpha   90.00
_cell.angle_beta   90.00
_cell.angle_gamma   90.00
#
_symmetry.space_group_name_H-M   'P 1'
#
loop_
_entity.id
_entity.type
_entity.pdbx_description
1 polymer ?
#
loop_
_entity_poly.entity_id
_entity_poly.type
_entity_poly.pdbx_seq_one_letter_code
_entity_poly.pdbx_strand_id
1 'polypeptide(L)'
;MQQELEGKGPFITELFDEDGEEIAKRGNEFGATTGRPRRCGWLDLVALKKAIFINSVDSLCMTKADVLDTFENISVCVAYDDNNLPIYKRFEGWQEDTSQCSSYDELPQKLKDYVKFIEETVNAK
;
A
#
# COMPACT_ATOMS: atom_id res chain seq x y z
N MET A 1 1.42 -3.81 -0.63
CA MET A 1 1.65 -2.75 0.39
C MET A 1 0.41 -1.87 0.50
N GLN A 2 -0.37 -2.06 1.55
CA GLN A 2 -1.51 -1.24 1.95
C GLN A 2 -1.16 -0.45 3.22
N GLN A 3 -1.95 0.58 3.55
CA GLN A 3 -1.86 1.24 4.85
C GLN A 3 -3.05 0.87 5.73
N GLU A 4 -2.74 0.59 6.99
CA GLU A 4 -3.70 0.21 8.00
C GLU A 4 -3.54 1.12 9.22
N LEU A 5 -4.66 1.61 9.74
CA LEU A 5 -4.67 2.41 10.96
C LEU A 5 -5.65 1.80 11.98
N GLU A 6 -5.14 1.53 13.18
CA GLU A 6 -5.95 1.12 14.33
C GLU A 6 -6.24 2.34 15.22
N GLY A 7 -7.52 2.65 15.42
CA GLY A 7 -7.96 3.75 16.30
C GLY A 7 -8.37 5.04 15.58
N LYS A 8 -8.56 6.10 16.37
CA LYS A 8 -9.06 7.41 15.91
C LYS A 8 -7.89 8.34 15.63
N GLY A 9 -7.52 8.50 14.36
CA GLY A 9 -6.50 9.42 13.88
C GLY A 9 -6.79 9.83 12.43
N PRO A 10 -6.27 10.97 11.94
CA PRO A 10 -6.45 11.36 10.55
C PRO A 10 -5.79 10.30 9.64
N PHE A 11 -6.54 9.81 8.66
CA PHE A 11 -6.06 8.86 7.66
C PHE A 11 -6.45 9.39 6.28
N ILE A 12 -5.49 10.00 5.60
CA ILE A 12 -5.73 10.80 4.39
C ILE A 12 -6.08 9.89 3.20
N THR A 13 -5.48 8.70 3.15
CA THR A 13 -5.70 7.71 2.07
C THR A 13 -6.68 6.60 2.45
N GLU A 14 -7.51 6.82 3.48
CA GLU A 14 -8.54 5.86 3.87
C GLU A 14 -9.54 5.63 2.75
N LEU A 15 -9.85 4.37 2.52
CA LEU A 15 -10.86 3.94 1.56
C LEU A 15 -12.15 3.59 2.31
N PHE A 16 -13.25 4.17 1.84
CA PHE A 16 -14.61 3.94 2.35
C PHE A 16 -15.49 3.18 1.34
N ASP A 17 -14.87 2.66 0.29
CA ASP A 17 -15.50 1.99 -0.84
C ASP A 17 -15.22 0.47 -0.81
N GLU A 18 -15.67 -0.23 -1.85
CA GLU A 18 -15.54 -1.67 -2.01
C GLU A 18 -14.07 -2.12 -2.01
N ASP A 19 -13.15 -1.29 -2.54
CA ASP A 19 -11.71 -1.56 -2.53
C ASP A 19 -11.16 -1.62 -1.09
N GLY A 20 -11.58 -0.69 -0.23
CA GLY A 20 -11.22 -0.69 1.19
C GLY A 20 -11.70 -1.93 1.94
N GLU A 21 -12.92 -2.41 1.66
CA GLU A 21 -13.44 -3.64 2.23
C GLU A 21 -12.67 -4.89 1.76
N GLU A 22 -12.34 -4.94 0.47
CA GLU A 22 -11.61 -6.07 -0.13
C GLU A 22 -10.19 -6.17 0.42
N ILE A 23 -9.48 -5.04 0.56
CA ILE A 23 -8.17 -4.98 1.21
C ILE A 23 -8.27 -5.50 2.65
N ALA A 24 -9.28 -5.07 3.41
CA ALA A 24 -9.46 -5.50 4.79
C ALA A 24 -9.75 -7.01 4.91
N LYS A 25 -10.60 -7.55 4.02
CA LYS A 25 -10.93 -8.98 3.97
C LYS A 25 -9.71 -9.82 3.63
N ARG A 26 -8.97 -9.47 2.57
CA ARG A 26 -7.80 -10.23 2.12
C ARG A 26 -6.60 -10.08 3.04
N GLY A 27 -6.39 -8.90 3.62
CA GLY A 27 -5.33 -8.66 4.61
C GLY A 27 -5.54 -9.38 5.93
N ASN A 28 -6.70 -10.00 6.16
CA ASN A 28 -7.17 -10.51 7.45
C ASN A 28 -7.11 -9.43 8.54
N GLU A 29 -7.50 -8.21 8.19
CA GLU A 29 -7.35 -7.02 9.03
C GLU A 29 -8.44 -6.86 10.11
N PHE A 30 -8.82 -7.99 10.71
CA PHE A 30 -9.73 -8.06 11.83
C PHE A 30 -8.90 -8.24 13.11
N GLY A 31 -8.96 -7.26 14.02
CA GLY A 31 -8.16 -7.27 15.24
C GLY A 31 -8.34 -8.54 16.08
N ALA A 32 -7.26 -8.95 16.77
CA ALA A 32 -7.18 -10.19 17.56
C ALA A 32 -8.17 -10.26 18.76
N THR A 33 -8.75 -9.13 19.17
CA THR A 33 -9.74 -9.06 20.24
C THR A 33 -10.91 -8.18 19.82
N THR A 34 -12.13 -8.70 19.97
CA THR A 34 -13.43 -8.03 19.70
C THR A 34 -13.47 -7.08 18.50
N GLY A 35 -13.24 -7.62 17.30
CA GLY A 35 -13.95 -7.20 16.09
C GLY A 35 -13.82 -5.73 15.66
N ARG A 36 -12.73 -5.05 16.01
CA ARG A 36 -12.45 -3.72 15.46
C ARG A 36 -11.79 -3.89 14.09
N PRO A 37 -12.48 -3.58 12.98
CA PRO A 37 -11.85 -3.60 11.67
C PRO A 37 -10.77 -2.53 11.63
N ARG A 38 -9.58 -2.87 11.11
CA ARG A 38 -8.58 -1.84 10.82
C ARG A 38 -9.04 -1.02 9.62
N ARG A 39 -8.86 0.29 9.71
CA ARG A 39 -9.14 1.19 8.58
C ARG A 39 -8.08 0.92 7.52
N CYS A 40 -8.51 0.63 6.30
CA CYS A 40 -7.63 0.27 5.19
C CYS A 40 -7.59 1.40 4.16
N GLY A 41 -6.46 1.55 3.49
CA GLY A 41 -6.25 2.57 2.49
C GLY A 41 -5.10 2.26 1.55
N TRP A 42 -5.04 3.02 0.46
CA TRP A 42 -3.93 2.94 -0.48
C TRP A 42 -2.62 3.38 0.17
N LEU A 43 -1.50 2.92 -0.40
CA LEU A 43 -0.18 3.33 0.04
C LEU A 43 0.01 4.84 -0.09
N ASP A 44 0.47 5.48 0.99
CA ASP A 44 0.82 6.89 1.02
C ASP A 44 2.34 7.08 0.99
N LEU A 45 2.84 7.55 -0.16
CA LEU A 45 4.28 7.81 -0.35
C LEU A 45 4.74 9.10 0.31
N VAL A 46 3.84 10.07 0.53
CA VAL A 46 4.17 11.31 1.23
C VAL A 46 4.47 11.01 2.70
N ALA A 47 3.60 10.22 3.33
CA ALA A 47 3.80 9.72 4.68
C ALA A 47 5.03 8.81 4.78
N LEU A 48 5.21 7.89 3.83
CA LEU A 48 6.36 6.97 3.81
C LEU A 48 7.70 7.71 3.66
N LYS A 49 7.79 8.67 2.74
CA LYS A 49 8.99 9.50 2.55
C LYS A 49 9.36 10.27 3.80
N LYS A 50 8.35 10.81 4.50
CA LYS A 50 8.55 11.47 5.79
C LYS A 50 9.06 10.50 6.86
N ALA A 51 8.51 9.28 6.93
CA ALA A 51 8.97 8.25 7.86
C ALA A 51 10.42 7.83 7.59
N ILE A 52 10.80 7.66 6.33
CA ILE A 52 12.18 7.33 5.92
C ILE A 52 13.14 8.46 6.31
N PHE A 53 12.77 9.71 6.01
CA PHE A 53 13.60 10.86 6.34
C PHE A 53 13.82 11.02 7.85
N ILE A 54 12.77 10.83 8.65
CA ILE A 54 12.85 10.94 10.13
C ILE A 54 13.74 9.84 10.72
N ASN A 55 13.64 8.61 10.19
CA ASN A 55 14.30 7.44 10.76
C ASN A 55 15.65 7.11 10.08
N SER A 56 16.07 7.87 9.06
CA SER A 56 17.27 7.59 8.26
C SER A 56 17.33 6.15 7.74
N VAL A 57 16.22 5.72 7.13
CA VAL A 57 16.07 4.34 6.62
C VAL A 57 16.74 4.21 5.27
N ASP A 58 17.70 3.29 5.16
CA ASP A 58 18.38 2.99 3.89
C ASP A 58 17.64 1.96 3.03
N SER A 59 16.85 1.08 3.66
CA SER A 59 16.14 0.01 2.96
C SER A 59 14.73 -0.27 3.47
N LEU A 60 13.84 -0.66 2.55
CA LEU A 60 12.43 -0.95 2.80
C LEU A 60 12.13 -2.42 2.54
N CYS A 61 11.27 -2.99 3.38
CA CYS A 61 10.70 -4.30 3.14
C CYS A 61 9.24 -4.14 2.73
N MET A 62 8.89 -4.57 1.52
CA MET A 62 7.50 -4.63 1.09
C MET A 62 6.85 -5.92 1.59
N THR A 63 5.85 -5.80 2.43
CA THR A 63 5.03 -6.92 2.90
C THR A 63 3.63 -6.86 2.29
N LYS A 64 2.94 -8.00 2.33
CA LYS A 64 1.55 -8.15 1.86
C LYS A 64 1.37 -7.64 0.43
N ALA A 65 2.23 -8.10 -0.49
CA ALA A 65 2.04 -7.84 -1.92
C ALA A 65 0.86 -8.67 -2.45
N ASP A 66 0.69 -9.88 -1.92
CA ASP A 66 -0.36 -10.85 -2.22
C ASP A 66 -1.80 -10.32 -2.05
N VAL A 67 -2.00 -9.40 -1.10
CA VAL A 67 -3.32 -8.76 -0.91
C VAL A 67 -3.77 -8.00 -2.16
N LEU A 68 -2.81 -7.43 -2.90
CA LEU A 68 -3.07 -6.62 -4.09
C LEU A 68 -3.22 -7.46 -5.38
N ASP A 69 -3.04 -8.78 -5.32
CA ASP A 69 -3.04 -9.68 -6.48
C ASP A 69 -4.31 -9.61 -7.31
N THR A 70 -5.48 -9.42 -6.71
CA THR A 70 -6.78 -9.46 -7.42
C THR A 70 -7.22 -8.14 -8.00
N PHE A 71 -6.55 -7.04 -7.65
CA PHE A 71 -6.98 -5.72 -8.09
C PHE A 71 -6.65 -5.55 -9.57
N GLU A 72 -7.62 -5.06 -10.36
CA GLU A 72 -7.35 -4.62 -11.73
C GLU A 72 -6.52 -3.33 -11.75
N ASN A 73 -6.70 -2.50 -10.71
CA ASN A 73 -6.10 -1.20 -10.62
C ASN A 73 -5.69 -0.92 -9.18
N ILE A 74 -4.48 -0.42 -9.01
CA ILE A 74 -3.90 -0.09 -7.71
C ILE A 74 -3.58 1.39 -7.73
N SER A 75 -4.02 2.11 -6.70
CA SER A 75 -3.72 3.53 -6.56
C SER A 75 -2.69 3.76 -5.47
N VAL A 76 -1.85 4.77 -5.65
CA VAL A 76 -0.83 5.18 -4.67
C VAL A 76 -0.85 6.69 -4.54
N CYS A 77 -0.90 7.20 -3.31
CA CYS A 77 -0.84 8.62 -3.05
C CYS A 77 0.60 9.10 -3.24
N VAL A 78 0.80 10.05 -4.16
CA VAL A 78 2.11 10.60 -4.53
C VAL A 78 2.34 12.02 -4.00
N ALA A 79 1.27 12.75 -3.73
CA ALA A 79 1.31 14.14 -3.26
C ALA A 79 0.00 14.49 -2.54
N TYR A 80 0.02 15.60 -1.82
CA TYR A 80 -1.19 16.26 -1.34
C TYR A 80 -1.40 17.57 -2.11
N ASP A 81 -2.65 17.92 -2.40
CA ASP A 81 -3.00 19.23 -2.94
C ASP A 81 -3.00 20.32 -1.86
N ASP A 82 -3.34 21.57 -2.25
CA ASP A 82 -3.41 22.71 -1.33
C ASP A 82 -4.46 22.56 -0.22
N ASN A 83 -5.43 21.66 -0.40
CA ASN A 83 -6.47 21.32 0.57
C ASN A 83 -6.11 20.08 1.42
N ASN A 84 -4.89 19.54 1.29
CA ASN A 84 -4.46 18.27 1.89
C ASN A 84 -5.25 17.04 1.42
N LEU A 85 -5.79 17.07 0.21
CA LEU A 85 -6.42 15.91 -0.41
C LEU A 85 -5.36 15.06 -1.14
N PRO A 86 -5.47 13.72 -1.07
CA PRO A 86 -4.50 12.83 -1.70
C PRO A 86 -4.60 12.89 -3.23
N ILE A 87 -3.45 13.08 -3.88
CA ILE A 87 -3.29 12.97 -5.32
C ILE A 87 -2.78 11.55 -5.61
N TYR A 88 -3.61 10.76 -6.28
CA TYR A 88 -3.30 9.37 -6.61
C TYR A 88 -2.67 9.22 -7.99
N LYS A 89 -1.69 8.33 -8.07
CA LYS A 89 -1.23 7.72 -9.32
C LYS A 89 -1.78 6.31 -9.41
N ARG A 90 -2.40 5.99 -10.55
CA ARG A 90 -2.98 4.67 -10.83
C ARG A 90 -1.98 3.79 -11.56
N PHE A 91 -1.94 2.54 -11.15
CA PHE A 91 -1.17 1.45 -11.74
C PHE A 91 -2.13 0.35 -12.15
N GLU A 92 -1.80 -0.37 -13.22
CA GLU A 92 -2.48 -1.62 -13.50
C GLU A 92 -2.05 -2.65 -12.46
N GLY A 93 -3.02 -3.32 -11.86
CA GLY A 93 -2.74 -4.49 -11.03
C GLY A 93 -2.31 -5.68 -11.89
N TRP A 94 -1.72 -6.67 -11.23
CA TRP A 94 -1.14 -7.82 -11.88
C TRP A 94 -2.10 -8.97 -12.09
N GLN A 95 -3.18 -9.10 -11.30
CA GLN A 95 -4.19 -10.17 -11.48
C GLN A 95 -3.58 -11.58 -11.49
N GLU A 96 -2.48 -11.75 -10.76
CA GLU A 96 -1.68 -12.97 -10.69
C GLU A 96 -1.38 -13.28 -9.22
N ASP A 97 -1.45 -14.56 -8.84
CA ASP A 97 -1.15 -15.02 -7.48
C ASP A 97 0.37 -14.98 -7.23
N THR A 98 0.80 -14.11 -6.33
CA THR A 98 2.20 -13.91 -5.96
C THR A 98 2.59 -14.68 -4.69
N SER A 99 1.66 -15.40 -4.06
CA SER A 99 1.89 -16.14 -2.81
C SER A 99 2.92 -17.27 -2.95
N GLN A 100 3.12 -17.78 -4.17
CA GLN A 100 4.07 -18.86 -4.47
C GLN A 100 5.42 -18.34 -4.99
N CYS A 101 5.55 -17.03 -5.23
CA CYS A 101 6.80 -16.45 -5.71
C CYS A 101 7.84 -16.42 -4.58
N SER A 102 8.98 -17.05 -4.80
CA SER A 102 10.08 -17.16 -3.83
C SER A 102 11.32 -16.36 -4.22
N SER A 103 11.36 -15.87 -5.45
CA SER A 103 12.44 -15.05 -5.99
C SER A 103 11.90 -13.78 -6.65
N TYR A 104 12.71 -12.73 -6.71
CA TYR A 104 12.34 -11.48 -7.37
C TYR A 104 12.01 -11.72 -8.85
N ASP A 105 12.73 -12.64 -9.51
CA ASP A 105 12.56 -12.92 -10.93
C ASP A 105 11.20 -13.57 -11.26
N GLU A 106 10.62 -14.30 -10.32
CA GLU A 106 9.28 -14.91 -10.43
C GLU A 106 8.14 -13.88 -10.32
N LEU A 107 8.40 -12.66 -9.84
CA LEU A 107 7.35 -11.66 -9.66
C LEU A 107 6.85 -11.12 -11.03
N PRO A 108 5.53 -10.86 -11.15
CA PRO A 108 4.97 -10.21 -12.32
C PRO A 108 5.66 -8.88 -12.64
N GLN A 109 5.82 -8.57 -13.92
CA GLN A 109 6.50 -7.34 -14.34
C GLN A 109 5.80 -6.09 -13.78
N LYS A 110 4.46 -6.10 -13.73
CA LYS A 110 3.66 -5.01 -13.15
C LYS A 110 3.96 -4.77 -11.66
N LEU A 111 4.17 -5.84 -10.90
CA LEU A 111 4.58 -5.74 -9.49
C LEU A 111 6.02 -5.20 -9.37
N LYS A 112 6.94 -5.66 -10.21
CA LYS A 112 8.32 -5.13 -10.25
C LYS A 112 8.34 -3.63 -10.58
N ASP A 113 7.55 -3.20 -11.56
CA ASP A 113 7.42 -1.80 -11.96
C ASP A 113 6.81 -0.95 -10.83
N TYR A 114 5.83 -1.50 -10.12
CA TYR A 114 5.23 -0.89 -8.93
C TYR A 114 6.25 -0.71 -7.79
N VAL A 115 7.01 -1.75 -7.46
CA VAL A 115 8.07 -1.70 -6.43
C VAL A 115 9.13 -0.66 -6.81
N LYS A 116 9.63 -0.73 -8.06
CA LYS A 116 10.64 0.20 -8.56
C LYS A 116 10.17 1.65 -8.50
N PHE A 117 8.90 1.91 -8.83
CA PHE A 117 8.33 3.25 -8.71
C PHE A 117 8.35 3.76 -7.26
N ILE A 118 8.05 2.89 -6.29
CA ILE A 118 8.08 3.25 -4.87
C ILE A 118 9.51 3.57 -4.44
N GLU A 119 10.47 2.70 -4.76
CA GLU A 119 11.90 2.88 -4.47
C GLU A 119 12.43 4.21 -5.01
N GLU A 120 12.13 4.52 -6.28
CA GLU A 120 12.52 5.77 -6.94
C GLU A 120 11.89 7.00 -6.27
N THR A 121 10.62 6.90 -5.86
CA THR A 121 9.88 8.03 -5.26
C THR A 121 10.39 8.36 -3.85
N VAL A 122 10.74 7.33 -3.08
CA VAL A 122 11.17 7.47 -1.68
C VAL A 122 12.69 7.49 -1.51
N ASN A 123 13.44 7.19 -2.57
CA ASN A 123 14.90 7.13 -2.61
C ASN A 123 15.48 6.15 -1.57
N ALA A 124 14.84 4.99 -1.41
CA ALA A 124 15.29 3.89 -0.56
C ALA A 124 15.16 2.56 -1.32
N LYS A 125 16.02 1.59 -1.01
CA LYS A 125 16.14 0.29 -1.71
C LYS A 125 15.48 -0.88 -0.99
#